data_AF-A0A3A9FCK8-F1
#
_entry.id   AF-A0A3A9FCK8-F1
#
_cell.length_a   1.000
_cell.length_b   1.000
_cell.length_c   1.000
_cell.angle_alpha   90.00
_cell.angle_beta   90.00
_cell.angle_gamma   90.00
#
_symmetry.space_group_name_H-M   'P 1'
#
loop_
_entity.id
_entity.type
_entity.pdbx_description
1 polymer ?
#
loop_
_entity_poly.entity_id
_entity_poly.type
_entity_poly.pdbx_seq_one_letter_code
_entity_poly.pdbx_strand_id
1 'polypeptide(L)'
;MLFLLFRKCWNSFITIKDFLKGISKQGDLHGKGGEAAMEQWSVGGYTFGSEKDAEIAREEEKKITYLEARMNYKEPESVLQIYKKILENRLFVTPVGHEYLVKLQNFLVESKGISKEQIPKIPLFNVYSPQGLEAPKKSRKRIEGKKGPNIKRRLRISIALNILFVCMLIAMFVVALNADNPNILNYKSALENRYAEWEQELKEREAAVKLKERELKRNTQEREE
;
A
#
# COMPACT_ATOMS: atom_id res chain seq x y z
N MET A 1 16.40 -34.78 7.14
CA MET A 1 15.21 -33.92 7.34
C MET A 1 15.45 -32.74 8.30
N LEU A 2 16.30 -32.88 9.35
CA LEU A 2 16.68 -31.75 10.23
C LEU A 2 17.47 -30.62 9.53
N PHE A 3 18.28 -30.94 8.52
CA PHE A 3 19.14 -29.97 7.82
C PHE A 3 18.35 -28.91 7.01
N LEU A 4 17.17 -29.28 6.49
CA LEU A 4 16.32 -28.39 5.69
C LEU A 4 15.52 -27.42 6.57
N LEU A 5 15.14 -27.84 7.78
CA LEU A 5 14.50 -26.98 8.77
C LEU A 5 15.49 -25.94 9.33
N PHE A 6 16.76 -26.34 9.55
CA PHE A 6 17.82 -25.43 9.93
C PHE A 6 18.12 -24.38 8.84
N ARG A 7 18.14 -24.78 7.55
CA ARG A 7 18.37 -23.85 6.44
C ARG A 7 17.25 -22.83 6.26
N LYS A 8 16.00 -23.23 6.52
CA LYS A 8 14.83 -22.32 6.48
C LYS A 8 14.81 -21.34 7.65
N CYS A 9 15.22 -21.77 8.85
CA CYS A 9 15.41 -20.87 9.99
C CYS A 9 16.60 -19.91 9.82
N TRP A 10 17.70 -20.36 9.22
CA TRP A 10 18.88 -19.50 8.97
C TRP A 10 18.59 -18.39 7.96
N ASN A 11 17.88 -18.70 6.86
CA ASN A 11 17.44 -17.68 5.91
C ASN A 11 16.44 -16.69 6.52
N SER A 12 15.59 -17.14 7.46
CA SER A 12 14.67 -16.25 8.18
C SER A 12 15.40 -15.39 9.24
N PHE A 13 16.52 -15.86 9.79
CA PHE A 13 17.35 -15.09 10.71
C PHE A 13 18.17 -14.01 9.99
N ILE A 14 18.64 -14.30 8.77
CA ILE A 14 19.31 -13.32 7.89
C ILE A 14 18.34 -12.18 7.55
N THR A 15 17.11 -12.48 7.13
CA THR A 15 16.11 -11.45 6.80
C THR A 15 15.69 -10.62 8.02
N ILE A 16 15.65 -11.22 9.22
CA ILE A 16 15.38 -10.48 10.46
C ILE A 16 16.57 -9.59 10.85
N LYS A 17 17.81 -10.02 10.62
CA LYS A 17 19.00 -9.20 10.87
C LYS A 17 19.04 -8.00 9.89
N ASP A 18 18.63 -8.19 8.65
CA ASP A 18 18.49 -7.10 7.67
C ASP A 18 17.33 -6.14 8.02
N PHE A 19 16.21 -6.69 8.53
CA PHE A 19 15.09 -5.89 9.03
C PHE A 19 15.45 -5.09 10.28
N LEU A 20 16.23 -5.67 11.21
CA LEU A 20 16.77 -5.00 12.39
C LEU A 20 17.82 -3.94 12.03
N LYS A 21 18.62 -4.17 10.97
CA LYS A 21 19.53 -3.16 10.41
C LYS A 21 18.79 -2.00 9.75
N GLY A 22 17.57 -2.24 9.24
CA GLY A 22 16.65 -1.20 8.79
C GLY A 22 16.09 -0.35 9.93
N ILE A 23 15.83 -0.95 11.10
CA ILE A 23 15.32 -0.25 12.29
C ILE A 23 16.44 0.54 12.99
N SER A 24 17.69 0.07 12.99
CA SER A 24 18.81 0.81 13.60
C SER A 24 19.23 2.05 12.81
N LYS A 25 18.76 2.22 11.57
CA LYS A 25 19.10 3.37 10.71
C LYS A 25 18.29 4.63 11.03
N GLN A 26 17.35 4.57 11.98
CA GLN A 26 16.58 5.71 12.47
C GLN A 26 17.25 6.45 13.65
N GLY A 27 18.50 6.10 13.98
CA GLY A 27 19.24 6.64 15.12
C GLY A 27 20.40 7.60 14.81
N ASP A 28 20.79 7.79 13.54
CA ASP A 28 21.98 8.57 13.18
C ASP A 28 21.63 9.77 12.29
N LEU A 29 21.06 10.82 12.90
CA LEU A 29 20.92 12.16 12.29
C LEU A 29 22.16 13.03 12.59
N HIS A 30 23.36 12.50 12.39
CA HIS A 30 24.57 13.30 12.36
C HIS A 30 25.49 12.80 11.25
N GLY A 31 25.27 13.31 10.04
CA GLY A 31 26.11 12.96 8.91
C GLY A 31 25.68 13.65 7.63
N LYS A 32 26.13 14.91 7.45
CA LYS A 32 26.29 15.72 6.22
C LYS A 32 25.17 15.79 5.13
N GLY A 33 24.24 14.84 5.04
CA GLY A 33 23.00 14.94 4.25
C GLY A 33 21.80 15.43 5.09
N GLY A 34 21.93 15.43 6.42
CA GLY A 34 20.93 15.96 7.35
C GLY A 34 20.87 17.49 7.35
N GLU A 35 22.00 18.19 7.18
CA GLU A 35 22.05 19.66 7.18
C GLU A 35 21.29 20.26 5.98
N ALA A 36 21.42 19.69 4.78
CA ALA A 36 20.69 20.15 3.60
C ALA A 36 19.17 19.91 3.71
N ALA A 37 18.75 18.79 4.32
CA ALA A 37 17.34 18.51 4.59
C ALA A 37 16.78 19.38 5.74
N MET A 38 17.59 19.68 6.76
CA MET A 38 17.24 20.60 7.83
C MET A 38 17.07 22.03 7.31
N GLU A 39 17.92 22.48 6.38
CA GLU A 39 17.72 23.78 5.71
C GLU A 39 16.46 23.77 4.85
N GLN A 40 16.20 22.70 4.09
CA GLN A 40 15.01 22.60 3.25
C GLN A 40 13.69 22.69 4.05
N TRP A 41 13.69 22.20 5.28
CA TRP A 41 12.54 22.26 6.19
C TRP A 41 12.64 23.39 7.21
N SER A 42 13.57 24.32 7.03
CA SER A 42 13.70 25.52 7.87
C SER A 42 12.95 26.70 7.26
N VAL A 43 12.21 27.43 8.11
CA VAL A 43 11.49 28.65 7.71
C VAL A 43 11.47 29.61 8.90
N GLY A 44 11.85 30.88 8.67
CA GLY A 44 11.82 31.92 9.71
C GLY A 44 12.60 31.58 10.98
N GLY A 45 13.67 30.78 10.88
CA GLY A 45 14.46 30.33 12.04
C GLY A 45 13.92 29.10 12.77
N TYR A 46 12.80 28.52 12.34
CA TYR A 46 12.23 27.28 12.88
C TYR A 46 12.50 26.11 11.93
N THR A 47 12.91 24.97 12.47
CA THR A 47 13.04 23.71 11.72
C THR A 47 11.80 22.85 11.94
N PHE A 48 11.09 22.50 10.87
CA PHE A 48 9.88 21.69 10.93
C PHE A 48 10.20 20.20 10.80
N GLY A 49 9.43 19.35 11.47
CA GLY A 49 9.58 17.89 11.40
C GLY A 49 8.97 17.25 10.16
N SER A 50 8.27 18.03 9.33
CA SER A 50 7.52 17.59 8.15
C SER A 50 7.64 18.63 7.04
N GLU A 51 7.86 18.18 5.81
CA GLU A 51 7.91 19.03 4.62
C GLU A 51 6.62 19.84 4.43
N LYS A 52 5.46 19.23 4.73
CA LYS A 52 4.16 19.91 4.64
C LYS A 52 4.04 21.07 5.62
N ASP A 53 4.55 20.89 6.84
CA ASP A 53 4.50 21.93 7.86
C ASP A 53 5.45 23.08 7.49
N ALA A 54 6.61 22.77 6.91
CA ALA A 54 7.52 23.76 6.35
C ALA A 54 6.91 24.50 5.15
N GLU A 55 6.15 23.83 4.29
CA GLU A 55 5.47 24.47 3.17
C GLU A 55 4.38 25.44 3.64
N ILE A 56 3.56 25.04 4.62
CA ILE A 56 2.57 25.92 5.25
C ILE A 56 3.26 27.14 5.85
N ALA A 57 4.38 26.96 6.56
CA ALA A 57 5.14 28.07 7.13
C ALA A 57 5.68 29.04 6.05
N ARG A 58 6.16 28.52 4.91
CA ARG A 58 6.59 29.33 3.76
C ARG A 58 5.44 30.12 3.15
N GLU A 59 4.26 29.53 3.04
CA GLU A 59 3.07 30.24 2.59
C GLU A 59 2.63 31.32 3.58
N GLU A 60 2.68 31.03 4.88
CA GLU A 60 2.40 32.00 5.93
C GLU A 60 3.37 33.17 5.89
N GLU A 61 4.67 32.93 5.70
CA GLU A 61 5.68 33.98 5.54
C GLU A 61 5.36 34.92 4.36
N LYS A 62 5.01 34.35 3.20
CA LYS A 62 4.57 35.14 2.03
C LYS A 62 3.31 35.95 2.33
N LYS A 63 2.32 35.36 3.01
CA LYS A 63 1.08 36.04 3.44
C LYS A 63 1.42 37.19 4.40
N ILE A 64 2.34 36.98 5.33
CA ILE A 64 2.82 38.02 6.26
C ILE A 64 3.46 39.16 5.48
N THR A 65 4.40 38.88 4.57
CA THR A 65 5.05 39.92 3.75
C THR A 65 4.01 40.77 2.99
N TYR A 66 3.00 40.11 2.44
CA TYR A 66 1.92 40.78 1.71
C TYR A 66 1.04 41.65 2.62
N LEU A 67 0.67 41.15 3.81
CA LEU A 67 -0.10 41.92 4.79
C LEU A 67 0.71 43.11 5.29
N GLU A 68 1.99 42.92 5.59
CA GLU A 68 2.89 43.97 6.08
C GLU A 68 2.99 45.14 5.11
N ALA A 69 3.10 44.84 3.81
CA ALA A 69 3.19 45.85 2.76
C ALA A 69 1.92 46.71 2.63
N ARG A 70 0.77 46.23 3.12
CA ARG A 70 -0.54 46.92 3.02
C ARG A 70 -1.07 47.40 4.36
N MET A 71 -0.34 47.12 5.45
CA MET A 71 -0.80 47.46 6.80
C MET A 71 -0.55 48.93 7.10
N ASN A 72 -1.58 49.60 7.62
CA ASN A 72 -1.47 50.99 8.04
C ASN A 72 -1.24 51.10 9.55
N TYR A 73 0.03 51.09 9.97
CA TYR A 73 0.42 51.28 11.37
C TYR A 73 0.16 52.69 11.92
N LYS A 74 -0.25 53.66 11.09
CA LYS A 74 -0.62 55.00 11.58
C LYS A 74 -1.97 54.98 12.30
N GLU A 75 -2.80 53.98 12.03
CA GLU A 75 -4.16 53.88 12.53
C GLU A 75 -4.32 52.59 13.35
N PRO A 76 -4.21 52.65 14.69
CA PRO A 76 -4.20 51.45 15.53
C PRO A 76 -5.53 50.70 15.50
N GLU A 77 -6.66 51.39 15.28
CA GLU A 77 -7.97 50.74 15.14
C GLU A 77 -8.06 49.85 13.89
N SER A 78 -7.49 50.30 12.77
CA SER A 78 -7.42 49.52 11.53
C SER A 78 -6.59 48.24 11.74
N VAL A 79 -5.45 48.35 12.43
CA VAL A 79 -4.62 47.19 12.81
C VAL A 79 -5.38 46.24 13.74
N LEU A 80 -6.16 46.75 14.69
CA LEU A 80 -6.98 45.94 15.59
C LEU A 80 -8.04 45.14 14.82
N GLN A 81 -8.70 45.75 13.83
CA GLN A 81 -9.69 45.07 13.01
C GLN A 81 -9.05 43.97 12.16
N ILE A 82 -7.88 44.23 11.57
CA ILE A 82 -7.13 43.24 10.80
C ILE A 82 -6.70 42.08 11.72
N TYR A 83 -6.15 42.39 12.90
CA TYR A 83 -5.75 41.40 13.90
C TYR A 83 -6.93 40.49 14.30
N LYS A 84 -8.10 41.07 14.59
CA LYS A 84 -9.32 40.31 14.89
C LYS A 84 -9.72 39.38 13.75
N LYS A 85 -9.71 39.88 12.51
CA LYS A 85 -10.03 39.09 11.31
C LYS A 85 -9.03 37.95 11.07
N ILE A 86 -7.74 38.18 11.32
CA ILE A 86 -6.71 37.15 11.21
C ILE A 86 -6.97 36.01 12.20
N LEU A 87 -7.30 36.34 13.45
CA LEU A 87 -7.61 35.36 14.49
C LEU A 87 -8.90 34.59 14.20
N GLU A 88 -9.94 35.26 13.74
CA GLU A 88 -11.23 34.65 13.40
C GLU A 88 -11.08 33.63 12.26
N ASN A 89 -10.37 34.01 11.20
CA ASN A 89 -10.15 33.16 10.02
C ASN A 89 -9.01 32.15 10.20
N ARG A 90 -8.28 32.19 11.32
CA ARG A 90 -7.13 31.33 11.61
C ARG A 90 -6.13 31.28 10.46
N LEU A 91 -5.75 32.45 9.95
CA LEU A 91 -4.84 32.54 8.79
C LEU A 91 -3.43 32.06 9.09
N PHE A 92 -3.07 31.97 10.38
CA PHE A 92 -1.75 31.62 10.87
C PHE A 92 -1.86 30.54 11.94
N VAL A 93 -1.13 29.45 11.74
CA VAL A 93 -1.10 28.27 12.61
C VAL A 93 0.33 27.89 12.97
N THR A 94 1.30 28.21 12.11
CA THR A 94 2.70 27.83 12.35
C THR A 94 3.39 28.78 13.34
N PRO A 95 4.52 28.40 13.95
CA PRO A 95 5.30 29.27 14.83
C PRO A 95 5.67 30.62 14.19
N VAL A 96 5.98 30.62 12.89
CA VAL A 96 6.28 31.84 12.11
C VAL A 96 5.07 32.78 12.09
N GLY A 97 3.88 32.23 11.85
CA GLY A 97 2.62 32.96 11.91
C GLY A 97 2.30 33.50 13.32
N HIS A 98 2.59 32.70 14.35
CA HIS A 98 2.39 33.12 15.75
C HIS A 98 3.31 34.27 16.16
N GLU A 99 4.56 34.28 15.71
CA GLU A 99 5.50 35.38 15.94
C GLU A 99 4.95 36.69 15.37
N TYR A 100 4.38 36.64 14.17
CA TYR A 100 3.74 37.80 13.56
C TYR A 100 2.51 38.29 14.35
N LEU A 101 1.66 37.39 14.82
CA LEU A 101 0.52 37.74 15.66
C LEU A 101 0.96 38.42 16.96
N VAL A 102 2.04 37.94 17.58
CA VAL A 102 2.63 38.57 18.78
C VAL A 102 3.15 39.97 18.46
N LYS A 103 3.82 40.16 17.30
CA LYS A 103 4.26 41.49 16.86
C LYS A 103 3.09 42.47 16.74
N LEU A 104 1.99 42.07 16.10
CA LEU A 104 0.78 42.91 16.00
C LEU A 104 0.16 43.19 17.36
N GLN A 105 0.07 42.18 18.22
CA GLN A 105 -0.45 42.35 19.58
C GLN A 105 0.39 43.36 20.38
N ASN A 106 1.71 43.27 20.32
CA ASN A 106 2.62 44.19 21.01
C ASN A 106 2.44 45.62 20.51
N PHE A 107 2.35 45.82 19.19
CA PHE A 107 2.06 47.13 18.60
C PHE A 107 0.75 47.72 19.13
N LEU A 108 -0.32 46.92 19.20
CA LEU A 108 -1.61 47.35 19.71
C LEU A 108 -1.56 47.71 21.20
N VAL A 109 -0.80 46.96 21.99
CA VAL A 109 -0.61 47.21 23.43
C VAL A 109 0.20 48.49 23.68
N GLU A 110 1.16 48.80 22.82
CA GLU A 110 2.00 50.00 22.90
C GLU A 110 1.27 51.27 22.41
N SER A 111 0.32 51.11 21.48
CA SER A 111 -0.46 52.22 20.94
C SER A 111 -1.35 52.89 22.00
N LYS A 112 -1.32 54.23 22.06
CA LYS A 112 -2.21 55.01 22.92
C LYS A 112 -3.60 55.08 22.27
N GLY A 113 -4.62 54.50 22.91
CA GLY A 113 -6.01 54.56 22.45
C GLY A 113 -6.76 53.24 22.46
N ILE A 114 -6.07 52.10 22.59
CA ILE A 114 -6.70 50.77 22.66
C ILE A 114 -6.58 50.22 24.07
N SER A 115 -7.72 49.85 24.66
CA SER A 115 -7.74 49.19 25.96
C SER A 115 -7.28 47.74 25.83
N LYS A 116 -6.50 47.24 26.78
CA LYS A 116 -5.94 45.86 26.75
C LYS A 116 -7.04 44.79 26.68
N GLU A 117 -8.23 45.08 27.19
CA GLU A 117 -9.39 44.20 27.18
C GLU A 117 -9.98 44.01 25.78
N GLN A 118 -9.79 44.97 24.87
CA GLN A 118 -10.32 44.90 23.50
C GLN A 118 -9.48 44.04 22.57
N ILE A 119 -8.26 43.68 22.98
CA ILE A 119 -7.29 42.91 22.20
C ILE A 119 -7.50 41.42 22.52
N PRO A 120 -8.04 40.61 21.57
CA PRO A 120 -8.20 39.19 21.83
C PRO A 120 -6.84 38.51 22.08
N LYS A 121 -6.84 37.54 23.00
CA LYS A 121 -5.67 36.69 23.25
C LYS A 121 -5.46 35.74 22.07
N ILE A 122 -4.21 35.46 21.75
CA ILE A 122 -3.84 34.50 20.70
C ILE A 122 -4.16 33.08 21.21
N PRO A 123 -5.06 32.32 20.56
CA PRO A 123 -5.36 30.96 20.97
C PRO A 123 -4.21 30.02 20.60
N LEU A 124 -3.87 29.11 21.51
CA LEU A 124 -2.93 28.01 21.26
C LEU A 124 -3.72 26.71 21.14
N PHE A 125 -3.59 26.01 20.02
CA PHE A 125 -4.26 24.72 19.81
C PHE A 125 -3.39 23.52 20.24
N ASN A 126 -2.09 23.76 20.43
CA ASN A 126 -1.16 22.76 20.89
C ASN A 126 -1.24 22.63 22.41
N VAL A 127 -1.34 21.39 22.89
CA VAL A 127 -1.29 21.08 24.32
C VAL A 127 0.16 20.82 24.70
N TYR A 128 0.74 21.69 25.53
CA TYR A 128 2.14 21.58 25.96
C TYR A 128 2.32 20.80 27.28
N SER A 129 1.23 20.45 27.97
CA SER A 129 1.32 19.70 29.22
C SER A 129 1.84 18.28 28.95
N PRO A 130 2.90 17.84 29.65
CA PRO A 130 3.35 16.44 29.62
C PRO A 130 2.28 15.45 30.08
N GLN A 131 1.18 15.90 30.69
CA GLN A 131 0.06 15.05 31.08
C GLN A 131 -0.70 14.48 29.85
N GLY A 132 -0.45 15.00 28.64
CA GLY A 132 -0.85 14.36 27.38
C GLY A 132 0.13 13.30 26.86
N LEU A 133 1.33 13.23 27.44
CA LEU A 133 2.35 12.19 27.23
C LEU A 133 2.32 11.12 28.33
N GLU A 134 1.48 11.27 29.36
CA GLU A 134 1.01 10.10 30.09
C GLU A 134 0.29 9.21 29.08
N ALA A 135 1.02 8.22 28.55
CA ALA A 135 0.53 7.15 27.68
C ALA A 135 -0.92 6.90 28.04
N PRO A 136 -1.85 7.03 27.07
CA PRO A 136 -3.25 7.33 27.33
C PRO A 136 -3.67 6.53 28.55
N LYS A 137 -3.77 7.21 29.72
CA LYS A 137 -4.42 6.62 30.89
C LYS A 137 -5.77 6.31 30.30
N LYS A 138 -5.95 5.03 30.01
CA LYS A 138 -7.05 4.45 29.27
C LYS A 138 -8.24 4.85 30.09
N SER A 139 -8.76 6.05 29.81
CA SER A 139 -9.98 6.55 30.36
C SER A 139 -10.95 5.64 29.66
N ARG A 140 -11.17 4.52 30.34
CA ARG A 140 -12.26 3.60 30.21
C ARG A 140 -13.48 4.44 30.59
N LYS A 141 -13.77 5.49 29.80
CA LYS A 141 -15.12 5.83 29.44
C LYS A 141 -15.62 4.54 28.81
N ARG A 142 -16.23 3.78 29.70
CA ARG A 142 -17.16 2.69 29.46
C ARG A 142 -18.24 3.28 28.54
N ILE A 143 -17.88 3.48 27.28
CA ILE A 143 -18.82 3.38 26.19
C ILE A 143 -19.18 1.91 26.23
N GLU A 144 -20.36 1.64 26.77
CA GLU A 144 -20.99 0.35 26.70
C GLU A 144 -20.79 -0.19 25.28
N GLY A 145 -20.03 -1.28 25.21
CA GLY A 145 -19.54 -1.79 23.94
C GLY A 145 -20.71 -2.23 23.08
N LYS A 146 -21.06 -1.42 22.08
CA LYS A 146 -21.47 -1.99 20.80
C LYS A 146 -20.24 -2.72 20.27
N LYS A 147 -20.18 -4.02 20.60
CA LYS A 147 -19.21 -4.99 20.09
C LYS A 147 -19.24 -4.90 18.57
N GLY A 148 -18.35 -4.09 17.99
CA GLY A 148 -18.15 -4.04 16.54
C GLY A 148 -17.90 -5.46 16.04
N PRO A 149 -18.50 -5.88 14.92
CA PRO A 149 -18.51 -7.28 14.50
C PRO A 149 -17.07 -7.80 14.46
N ASN A 150 -16.82 -8.72 15.37
CA ASN A 150 -15.56 -9.37 15.70
C ASN A 150 -14.52 -9.27 14.56
N ILE A 151 -13.51 -8.40 14.67
CA ILE A 151 -12.38 -8.34 13.72
C ILE A 151 -11.78 -9.73 13.48
N LYS A 152 -11.74 -10.57 14.53
CA LYS A 152 -11.33 -11.98 14.47
C LYS A 152 -12.22 -12.85 13.57
N ARG A 153 -13.50 -12.51 13.43
CA ARG A 153 -14.44 -13.18 12.50
C ARG A 153 -14.18 -12.73 11.08
N ARG A 154 -13.93 -11.43 10.83
CA ARG A 154 -13.58 -10.94 9.49
C ARG A 154 -12.29 -11.58 8.97
N LEU A 155 -11.25 -11.65 9.81
CA LEU A 155 -9.99 -12.30 9.47
C LEU A 155 -10.15 -13.82 9.26
N ARG A 156 -10.93 -14.51 10.10
CA ARG A 156 -11.22 -15.94 9.90
C ARG A 156 -11.96 -16.21 8.60
N ILE A 157 -12.92 -15.35 8.24
CA ILE A 157 -13.65 -15.46 6.97
C ILE A 157 -12.70 -15.25 5.80
N SER A 158 -11.84 -14.23 5.84
CA SER A 158 -10.87 -13.97 4.78
C SER A 158 -9.87 -15.13 4.59
N ILE A 159 -9.41 -15.75 5.68
CA ILE A 159 -8.52 -16.92 5.62
C ILE A 159 -9.27 -18.15 5.08
N ALA A 160 -10.48 -18.42 5.58
CA ALA A 160 -11.28 -19.55 5.13
C ALA A 160 -11.62 -19.46 3.63
N LEU A 161 -11.92 -18.25 3.14
CA LEU A 161 -12.23 -17.99 1.74
C LEU A 161 -10.98 -18.18 0.85
N ASN A 162 -9.80 -17.77 1.32
CA ASN A 162 -8.55 -18.02 0.60
C ASN A 162 -8.23 -19.52 0.51
N ILE A 163 -8.40 -20.28 1.60
CA ILE A 163 -8.22 -21.73 1.61
C ILE A 163 -9.21 -22.40 0.64
N LEU A 164 -10.47 -21.95 0.60
CA LEU A 164 -11.47 -22.45 -0.35
C LEU A 164 -11.04 -22.26 -1.81
N PHE A 165 -10.47 -21.10 -2.15
CA PHE A 165 -9.94 -20.86 -3.50
C PHE A 165 -8.79 -21.79 -3.86
N VAL A 166 -7.87 -22.04 -2.92
CA VAL A 166 -6.77 -22.99 -3.13
C VAL A 166 -7.32 -24.40 -3.36
N CYS A 167 -8.32 -24.83 -2.58
CA CYS A 167 -8.97 -26.13 -2.78
C CYS A 167 -9.65 -26.26 -4.14
N MET A 168 -10.33 -25.21 -4.64
CA MET A 168 -10.92 -25.21 -5.98
C MET A 168 -9.86 -25.33 -7.09
N LEU A 169 -8.73 -24.64 -6.95
CA LEU A 169 -7.61 -24.77 -7.89
C LEU A 169 -7.04 -26.19 -7.89
N ILE A 170 -6.87 -26.80 -6.71
CA ILE A 170 -6.41 -28.19 -6.60
C ILE A 170 -7.42 -29.15 -7.21
N ALA A 171 -8.72 -28.96 -6.98
CA ALA A 171 -9.77 -29.78 -7.59
C ALA A 171 -9.76 -29.69 -9.11
N MET A 172 -9.55 -28.49 -9.68
CA MET A 172 -9.37 -28.30 -11.12
C MET A 172 -8.16 -29.09 -11.65
N PHE A 173 -7.04 -29.10 -10.92
CA PHE A 173 -5.88 -29.91 -11.25
C PHE A 173 -6.15 -31.41 -11.18
N VAL A 174 -6.87 -31.87 -10.15
CA VAL A 174 -7.23 -33.29 -9.99
C VAL A 174 -8.13 -33.75 -11.13
N VAL A 175 -9.14 -32.95 -11.51
CA VAL A 175 -9.98 -33.24 -12.69
C VAL A 175 -9.14 -33.17 -13.96
N ALA A 176 -8.23 -32.21 -14.12
CA ALA A 176 -7.37 -32.14 -15.30
C ALA A 176 -6.42 -33.35 -15.43
N LEU A 177 -6.06 -34.01 -14.32
CA LEU A 177 -5.18 -35.18 -14.32
C LEU A 177 -5.94 -36.52 -14.34
N ASN A 178 -7.17 -36.58 -13.84
CA ASN A 178 -7.97 -37.82 -13.77
C ASN A 178 -9.13 -37.87 -14.77
N ALA A 179 -9.53 -36.75 -15.35
CA ALA A 179 -10.53 -36.78 -16.40
C ALA A 179 -9.88 -37.38 -17.64
N ASP A 180 -10.40 -38.52 -18.07
CA ASP A 180 -10.28 -39.09 -19.42
C ASP A 180 -10.92 -38.17 -20.48
N ASN A 181 -10.85 -36.85 -20.29
CA ASN A 181 -11.06 -35.89 -21.34
C ASN A 181 -9.74 -35.87 -22.13
N PRO A 182 -9.74 -36.11 -23.45
CA PRO A 182 -8.49 -36.24 -24.18
C PRO A 182 -7.87 -34.84 -24.24
N ASN A 183 -7.03 -34.54 -23.26
CA ASN A 183 -6.17 -33.38 -23.29
C ASN A 183 -5.16 -33.63 -24.42
N ILE A 184 -4.87 -32.62 -25.22
CA ILE A 184 -4.36 -32.67 -26.61
C ILE A 184 -3.22 -33.67 -26.92
N LEU A 185 -2.50 -34.11 -25.90
CA LEU A 185 -1.46 -35.14 -25.96
C LEU A 185 -1.97 -36.55 -26.27
N ASN A 186 -3.19 -36.94 -25.85
CA ASN A 186 -3.71 -38.30 -26.09
C ASN A 186 -4.43 -38.47 -27.45
N TYR A 187 -4.80 -37.37 -28.11
CA TYR A 187 -5.41 -37.45 -29.44
C TYR A 187 -4.42 -37.96 -30.48
N LYS A 188 -3.15 -37.55 -30.40
CA LYS A 188 -2.13 -37.99 -31.33
C LYS A 188 -1.89 -39.50 -31.24
N SER A 189 -1.70 -40.01 -30.03
CA SER A 189 -1.48 -41.44 -29.79
C SER A 189 -2.71 -42.28 -30.15
N ALA A 190 -3.92 -41.83 -29.81
CA ALA A 190 -5.14 -42.53 -30.20
C ALA A 190 -5.33 -42.58 -31.72
N LEU A 191 -4.99 -41.49 -32.43
CA LEU A 191 -5.09 -41.42 -33.88
C LEU A 191 -4.05 -42.32 -34.55
N GLU A 192 -2.80 -42.30 -34.09
CA GLU A 192 -1.73 -43.19 -34.59
C GLU A 192 -2.09 -44.67 -34.40
N ASN A 193 -2.67 -45.04 -33.26
CA ASN A 193 -3.05 -46.42 -32.98
C ASN A 193 -4.18 -46.91 -33.91
N ARG A 194 -5.12 -46.01 -34.30
CA ARG A 194 -6.16 -46.32 -35.29
C ARG A 194 -5.61 -46.48 -36.70
N TYR A 195 -4.61 -45.68 -37.08
CA TYR A 195 -3.94 -45.87 -38.36
C TYR A 195 -3.16 -47.19 -38.42
N ALA A 196 -2.47 -47.57 -37.33
CA ALA A 196 -1.79 -48.86 -37.25
C ALA A 196 -2.77 -50.05 -37.33
N GLU A 197 -3.92 -49.94 -36.66
CA GLU A 197 -5.00 -50.93 -36.74
C GLU A 197 -5.57 -51.06 -38.18
N TRP A 198 -5.81 -49.93 -38.85
CA TRP A 198 -6.27 -49.92 -40.25
C TRP A 198 -5.24 -50.50 -41.23
N GLU A 199 -3.96 -50.20 -41.06
CA GLU A 199 -2.90 -50.77 -41.89
C GLU A 199 -2.84 -52.29 -41.76
N GLN A 200 -3.02 -52.80 -40.54
CA GLN A 200 -3.06 -54.23 -40.27
C GLN A 200 -4.29 -54.91 -40.91
N GLU A 201 -5.47 -54.29 -40.81
CA GLU A 201 -6.69 -54.79 -41.45
C GLU A 201 -6.58 -54.81 -42.99
N LEU A 202 -6.02 -53.76 -43.60
CA LEU A 202 -5.79 -53.74 -45.05
C LEU A 202 -4.85 -54.87 -45.47
N LYS A 203 -3.76 -55.09 -44.73
CA LYS A 203 -2.78 -56.12 -45.04
C LYS A 203 -3.37 -57.52 -44.97
N GLU A 204 -4.26 -57.78 -44.00
CA GLU A 204 -4.99 -59.04 -43.90
C GLU A 204 -5.96 -59.23 -45.07
N ARG A 205 -6.68 -58.16 -45.46
CA ARG A 205 -7.58 -58.19 -46.63
C ARG A 205 -6.83 -58.44 -47.93
N GLU A 206 -5.69 -57.76 -48.15
CA GLU A 206 -4.84 -57.99 -49.33
C GLU A 206 -4.29 -59.42 -49.36
N ALA A 207 -3.86 -59.95 -48.21
CA ALA A 207 -3.39 -61.33 -48.12
C ALA A 207 -4.52 -62.33 -48.47
N ALA A 208 -5.74 -62.08 -47.99
CA ALA A 208 -6.91 -62.90 -48.30
C ALA A 208 -7.30 -62.82 -49.79
N VAL A 209 -7.27 -61.63 -50.39
CA VAL A 209 -7.54 -61.45 -51.83
C VAL A 209 -6.46 -62.16 -52.66
N LYS A 210 -5.18 -62.02 -52.30
CA LYS A 210 -4.07 -62.69 -53.00
C LYS A 210 -4.10 -64.21 -52.89
N LEU A 211 -4.65 -64.77 -51.82
CA LEU A 211 -4.92 -66.20 -51.70
C LEU A 211 -6.02 -66.61 -52.70
N LYS A 212 -7.15 -65.90 -52.68
CA LYS A 212 -8.27 -66.17 -53.61
C LYS A 212 -7.88 -66.00 -55.08
N GLU A 213 -7.06 -65.00 -55.42
CA GLU A 213 -6.55 -64.83 -56.79
C GLU A 213 -5.64 -66.00 -57.23
N ARG A 214 -4.81 -66.52 -56.33
CA ARG A 214 -3.98 -67.70 -56.62
C ARG A 214 -4.82 -68.95 -56.78
N GLU A 215 -5.84 -69.14 -55.95
CA GLU A 215 -6.81 -70.22 -56.09
C GLU A 215 -7.59 -70.11 -57.40
N LEU A 216 -8.05 -68.91 -57.76
CA LEU A 216 -8.76 -68.67 -59.01
C LEU A 216 -7.86 -68.99 -60.21
N LYS A 217 -6.62 -68.48 -60.24
CA LYS A 217 -5.65 -68.75 -61.32
C LYS A 217 -5.36 -70.24 -61.47
N ARG A 218 -5.18 -70.97 -60.36
CA ARG A 218 -5.00 -72.43 -60.37
C ARG A 218 -6.24 -73.15 -60.92
N ASN A 219 -7.44 -72.81 -60.44
CA ASN A 219 -8.69 -73.39 -60.94
C ASN A 219 -8.97 -73.05 -62.42
N THR A 220 -8.51 -71.90 -62.92
CA THR A 220 -8.61 -71.55 -64.34
C THR A 220 -7.62 -72.36 -65.18
N GLN A 221 -6.37 -72.53 -64.72
CA GLN A 221 -5.38 -73.39 -65.39
C GLN A 221 -5.84 -74.85 -65.46
N GLU A 222 -6.39 -75.41 -64.38
CA GLU A 222 -6.95 -76.77 -64.33
C GLU A 222 -8.18 -76.99 -65.24
N ARG A 223 -8.82 -75.92 -65.74
CA ARG A 223 -9.96 -75.99 -66.68
C ARG A 223 -9.53 -75.88 -68.15
N GLU A 224 -8.30 -75.44 -68.41
CA GLU A 224 -7.75 -75.25 -69.76
C GLU A 224 -6.85 -76.42 -70.21
N GLU A 225 -6.56 -77.38 -69.32
CA GLU A 225 -5.94 -78.69 -69.59
C GLU A 225 -7.01 -79.80 -69.78
#